data_AF-A0A946AGJ9-F1
#
_entry.id   AF-A0A946AGJ9-F1
#
_cell.length_a   1.000
_cell.length_b   1.000
_cell.length_c   1.000
_cell.angle_alpha   90.00
_cell.angle_beta   90.00
_cell.angle_gamma   90.00
#
_symmetry.space_group_name_H-M   'P 1'
#
loop_
_entity.id
_entity.type
_entity.pdbx_description
1 polymer ?
#
loop_
_entity_poly.entity_id
_entity_poly.type
_entity_poly.pdbx_seq_one_letter_code
_entity_poly.pdbx_strand_id
1 'polypeptide(L)' 'MASGLWPVLLIIAFIILWVLAKVITYARKSEQQWQAVDKSKLKTWDDDEDD' A
#
# COMPACT_ATOMS: atom_id res chain seq x y z
N MET A 1 -26.45 -28.36 0.40
CA MET A 1 -25.76 -27.57 1.45
C MET A 1 -24.46 -26.95 0.91
N ALA A 2 -24.51 -26.23 -0.21
CA ALA A 2 -23.37 -25.47 -0.78
C ALA A 2 -23.72 -23.99 -1.01
N SER A 3 -25.02 -23.66 -0.95
CA SER A 3 -25.57 -22.32 -1.18
C SER A 3 -25.18 -21.29 -0.11
N GLY A 4 -24.72 -21.73 1.07
CA GLY A 4 -24.26 -20.82 2.14
C GLY A 4 -22.80 -20.36 1.99
N LEU A 5 -21.98 -21.07 1.22
CA LEU A 5 -20.55 -20.76 1.06
C LEU A 5 -20.30 -19.70 -0.02
N TRP A 6 -21.09 -19.71 -1.09
CA TRP A 6 -20.98 -18.79 -2.20
C TRP A 6 -21.03 -17.30 -1.82
N PRO A 7 -21.98 -16.83 -0.97
CA PRO A 7 -22.00 -15.42 -0.57
C PRO A 7 -20.75 -15.01 0.24
N VAL A 8 -20.21 -15.92 1.05
CA VAL A 8 -18.98 -15.66 1.82
C VAL A 8 -17.78 -15.47 0.91
N LEU A 9 -17.64 -16.33 -0.11
CA LEU A 9 -16.57 -16.21 -1.11
C LEU A 9 -16.66 -14.90 -1.91
N LEU A 10 -17.87 -14.47 -2.27
CA LEU A 10 -18.08 -13.20 -2.96
C LEU A 10 -17.67 -11.99 -2.09
N ILE A 11 -18.00 -12.02 -0.80
CA ILE A 11 -17.58 -10.96 0.15
C ILE A 11 -16.06 -10.91 0.25
N ILE A 12 -15.41 -12.06 0.39
CA ILE A 12 -13.94 -12.14 0.47
C ILE A 12 -13.31 -11.58 -0.82
N ALA A 13 -13.79 -12.01 -1.99
CA ALA A 13 -13.30 -11.52 -3.28
C ALA A 13 -13.48 -10.00 -3.42
N PHE A 14 -14.64 -9.48 -2.98
CA PHE A 14 -14.91 -8.04 -2.97
C PHE A 14 -13.93 -7.27 -2.08
N ILE A 15 -13.68 -7.75 -0.86
CA ILE A 15 -12.73 -7.14 0.07
C ILE A 15 -11.32 -7.12 -0.53
N ILE A 16 -10.87 -8.23 -1.13
CA ILE A 16 -9.56 -8.32 -1.78
C ILE A 16 -9.43 -7.28 -2.88
N LEU A 17 -10.42 -7.16 -3.77
CA LEU A 17 -10.43 -6.16 -4.84
C LEU A 17 -10.41 -4.72 -4.29
N TRP A 18 -11.17 -4.47 -3.23
CA TRP A 18 -11.19 -3.15 -2.59
C TRP A 18 -9.84 -2.78 -1.96
N VAL A 19 -9.19 -3.72 -1.27
CA VAL A 19 -7.86 -3.53 -0.69
C VAL A 19 -6.83 -3.27 -1.79
N LEU A 20 -6.83 -4.05 -2.88
CA LEU A 20 -5.94 -3.83 -4.02
C LEU A 20 -6.11 -2.43 -4.62
N ALA A 21 -7.34 -2.00 -4.87
CA ALA A 21 -7.62 -0.65 -5.38
C ALA A 21 -7.09 0.43 -4.43
N LYS A 22 -7.24 0.22 -3.12
CA LYS A 22 -6.80 1.14 -2.09
C LYS A 22 -5.27 1.22 -1.99
N VAL A 23 -4.58 0.07 -2.05
CA VAL A 23 -3.11 -0.01 -2.09
C VAL A 23 -2.55 0.74 -3.30
N ILE A 24 -3.12 0.53 -4.50
CA ILE A 24 -2.68 1.24 -5.72
C ILE A 24 -2.88 2.75 -5.58
N THR A 25 -4.00 3.17 -4.99
CA THR A 25 -4.29 4.59 -4.75
C THR A 25 -3.29 5.21 -3.79
N TYR A 26 -2.95 4.52 -2.70
CA TYR A 26 -1.94 5.00 -1.76
C TYR A 26 -0.53 4.97 -2.34
N ALA A 27 -0.17 3.97 -3.14
CA ALA A 27 1.12 3.92 -3.83
C ALA A 27 1.29 5.13 -4.76
N ARG A 28 0.25 5.46 -5.54
CA ARG A 28 0.26 6.67 -6.39
C ARG A 28 0.40 7.96 -5.58
N LYS A 29 -0.32 8.06 -4.46
CA LYS A 29 -0.26 9.25 -3.59
C LYS A 29 1.10 9.37 -2.89
N SER A 30 1.69 8.24 -2.49
CA SER A 30 3.02 8.16 -1.88
C SER A 30 4.09 8.68 -2.84
N GLU A 31 4.07 8.25 -4.10
CA GLU A 31 5.01 8.73 -5.11
C GLU A 31 4.88 10.24 -5.36
N GLN A 32 3.65 10.75 -5.48
CA GLN A 32 3.41 12.19 -5.63
C GLN A 32 3.92 12.99 -4.44
N GLN A 33 3.72 12.47 -3.23
CA GLN A 33 4.23 13.09 -2.01
C GLN A 33 5.76 13.03 -1.93
N TRP A 34 6.36 11.91 -2.34
CA TRP A 34 7.81 11.73 -2.35
C TRP A 34 8.52 12.70 -3.30
N GLN A 35 7.91 13.01 -4.44
CA GLN A 35 8.44 14.01 -5.38
C GLN A 35 8.31 15.45 -4.87
N ALA A 36 7.26 15.73 -4.09
CA ALA A 36 7.03 17.05 -3.49
C ALA A 36 7.90 17.32 -2.25
N VAL A 37 8.49 16.29 -1.64
CA VAL A 37 9.43 16.45 -0.54
C VAL A 37 10.74 17.04 -1.06
N ASP A 38 11.14 18.18 -0.51
CA ASP A 38 12.44 18.78 -0.75
C ASP A 38 13.53 17.89 -0.12
N LYS A 39 14.19 17.11 -0.98
CA LYS A 39 15.21 16.14 -0.58
C LYS A 39 16.46 16.79 -0.01
N SER A 40 16.65 18.11 -0.20
CA SER A 40 17.76 18.85 0.42
C SER A 40 17.62 19.02 1.93
N LYS A 41 16.41 18.78 2.47
CA LYS A 41 16.11 18.81 3.91
C LYS A 41 16.17 17.43 4.56
N LEU A 42 16.29 16.37 3.76
CA LEU A 42 16.44 15.01 4.29
C LEU A 42 17.85 14.89 4.86
N LYS A 43 17.93 14.66 6.17
CA LYS A 43 19.17 14.25 6.81
C LYS A 43 19.62 12.94 6.16
N THR A 44 20.75 12.96 5.46
CA THR A 44 21.42 11.73 5.08
C THR A 44 21.87 11.07 6.38
N TRP A 45 21.26 9.93 6.69
CA TRP A 45 21.85 9.02 7.64
C TRP A 45 22.92 8.32 6.81
N ASP A 46 24.15 8.79 6.93
CA ASP A 46 25.28 8.02 6.41
C ASP A 46 25.23 6.67 7.14
N ASP A 47 25.10 5.57 6.40
CA ASP A 47 25.19 4.19 6.91
C ASP A 47 26.67 3.89 7.30
N ASP A 48 27.28 4.79 8.05
CA ASP A 48 28.61 4.61 8.63
C ASP A 48 28.41 4.26 10.11
N GLU A 49 28.52 2.96 10.43
CA GLU A 49 29.12 2.37 11.64
C GLU A 49 28.57 0.94 11.89
N ASP A 50 28.89 0.01 10.98
CA ASP A 50 29.07 -1.42 11.33
C ASP A 50 30.55 -1.75 11.03
N ASP A 51 31.43 -1.45 12.00
CA ASP A 51 32.83 -1.93 12.08
C ASP A 51 32.88 -3.23 12.90
#